data_AF-A0A6P2U9D7-F1
#
_entry.id   AF-A0A6P2U9D7-F1
#
_cell.length_a   1.000
_cell.length_b   1.000
_cell.length_c   1.000
_cell.angle_alpha   90.00
_cell.angle_beta   90.00
_cell.angle_gamma   90.00
#
_symmetry.space_group_name_H-M   'P 1'
#
loop_
_entity.id
_entity.type
_entity.pdbx_description
1 polymer ?
#
loop_
_entity_poly.entity_id
_entity_poly.type
_entity_poly.pdbx_seq_one_letter_code
_entity_poly.pdbx_strand_id
1 'polypeptide(L)'
;MTRPSLPPLPPDTDLRKLIHFSASDGRIWLAGQRMVLLHAGALATLRQELMESVGPAQTRRFFTRVGFAAGERDAALAREIRSGASLFDMFHVGPQLHMLEGAVQVTPLRFEADPATGAFYCEYRWEHSWEADVHRRTFGPQPEPVCWMLIGYATGYTSAFIGRTILFKETSCVGMHDPHCTIVGKPAEEWPDAEEIASWFKADSLINTIRDLQTEVESLRLEIAPDDDRTRLVGRSDAFRAAYALLETAAPTKVAVLLTGETGVGKERFARALHSLSPRAAKPFVAINCAAIPHALIESELFGAEKGAFTGSQVARAGRFERANGGTLFLDEIGELPLDVQAKLLRVLQEGEVERLGATDSRKVDVRVVAATNRDLEQAVRDGTFRADLYYRINVYPVLIPPLRDRQDDIALLADAMLERFASLHGKPAPTLTDYAYDALRGYRWPGNVRELENLIERAVILSRPNRPVDAKDLFPGVGLPGGSTVDRAGQIKPAATLSIDCGTILDQLQGGGGLDGLERALLHEAVDRANGNLSAAARLLGLTRAQLSYRLNRKQDQEET
;
A
#
# COMPACT_ATOMS: atom_id res chain seq x y z
N MET A 1 -0.39 5.73 58.86
CA MET A 1 0.19 4.39 58.62
C MET A 1 1.65 4.57 58.25
N THR A 2 2.56 4.13 59.10
CA THR A 2 4.01 4.14 58.85
C THR A 2 4.30 3.27 57.63
N ARG A 3 4.84 3.87 56.56
CA ARG A 3 5.25 3.14 55.35
C ARG A 3 6.29 2.09 55.76
N PRO A 4 6.17 0.81 55.35
CA PRO A 4 7.20 -0.18 55.65
C PRO A 4 8.54 0.28 55.06
N SER A 5 9.61 0.20 55.86
CA SER A 5 10.95 0.56 55.41
C SER A 5 11.41 -0.46 54.37
N LEU A 6 11.74 -0.01 53.17
CA LEU A 6 12.32 -0.85 52.13
C LEU A 6 13.69 -1.39 52.59
N PRO A 7 14.08 -2.61 52.17
CA PRO A 7 15.44 -3.09 52.38
C PRO A 7 16.44 -2.18 51.65
N PRO A 8 17.69 -2.08 52.14
CA PRO A 8 18.74 -1.35 51.42
C PRO A 8 18.99 -2.01 50.06
N LEU A 9 19.41 -1.21 49.07
CA LEU A 9 19.85 -1.76 47.79
C LEU A 9 21.02 -2.73 48.00
N PRO A 10 21.05 -3.87 47.30
CA PRO A 10 22.16 -4.81 47.38
C PRO A 10 23.47 -4.17 46.86
N PRO A 11 24.66 -4.65 47.27
CA PRO A 11 25.92 -4.19 46.70
C PRO A 11 25.97 -4.39 45.18
N ASP A 12 26.56 -3.46 44.42
CA ASP A 12 26.67 -3.51 42.96
C ASP A 12 27.99 -4.12 42.44
N THR A 13 28.79 -4.68 43.35
CA THR A 13 30.13 -5.23 43.03
C THR A 13 30.09 -6.38 42.04
N ASP A 14 28.99 -7.14 42.01
CA ASP A 14 28.73 -8.20 41.03
C ASP A 14 28.51 -7.59 39.64
N LEU A 15 27.70 -6.54 39.54
CA LEU A 15 27.40 -5.85 38.27
C LEU A 15 28.64 -5.14 37.71
N ARG A 16 29.42 -4.47 38.55
CA ARG A 16 30.65 -3.78 38.15
C ARG A 16 31.67 -4.71 37.49
N LYS A 17 31.75 -5.97 37.93
CA LYS A 17 32.65 -6.99 37.35
C LYS A 17 32.23 -7.43 35.95
N LEU A 18 30.99 -7.16 35.55
CA LEU A 18 30.48 -7.52 34.22
C LEU A 18 30.90 -6.51 33.13
N ILE A 19 31.45 -5.36 33.52
CA ILE A 19 32.01 -4.40 32.56
C ILE A 19 33.42 -4.83 32.19
N HIS A 20 33.66 -4.98 30.90
CA HIS A 20 34.96 -5.30 30.35
C HIS A 20 35.37 -4.30 29.27
N PHE A 21 36.51 -3.64 29.49
CA PHE A 21 37.15 -2.76 28.52
C PHE A 21 38.28 -3.52 27.83
N SER A 22 38.06 -3.90 26.57
CA SER A 22 39.06 -4.54 25.74
C SER A 22 39.98 -3.49 25.10
N ALA A 23 41.20 -3.39 25.59
CA ALA A 23 42.20 -2.46 25.06
C ALA A 23 42.76 -2.91 23.69
N SER A 24 42.69 -4.20 23.37
CA SER A 24 43.28 -4.76 22.14
C SER A 24 42.43 -4.52 20.90
N ASP A 25 41.11 -4.48 21.02
CA ASP A 25 40.16 -4.27 19.91
C ASP A 25 39.23 -3.06 20.10
N GLY A 26 39.42 -2.27 21.16
CA GLY A 26 38.69 -1.03 21.43
C GLY A 26 37.22 -1.23 21.80
N ARG A 27 36.84 -2.42 22.27
CA ARG A 27 35.45 -2.76 22.61
C ARG A 27 35.18 -2.69 24.11
N ILE A 28 34.07 -2.07 24.47
CA ILE A 28 33.46 -2.10 25.79
C ILE A 28 32.33 -3.13 25.75
N TRP A 29 32.27 -3.97 26.78
CA TRP A 29 31.26 -4.99 26.97
C TRP A 29 30.62 -4.85 28.35
N LEU A 30 29.31 -5.12 28.45
CA LEU A 30 28.59 -5.27 29.71
C LEU A 30 27.82 -6.58 29.63
N ALA A 31 28.23 -7.57 30.43
CA ALA A 31 27.62 -8.90 30.45
C ALA A 31 27.44 -9.53 29.05
N GLY A 32 28.46 -9.42 28.20
CA GLY A 32 28.44 -9.95 26.83
C GLY A 32 27.75 -9.05 25.79
N GLN A 33 27.12 -7.94 26.19
CA GLN A 33 26.55 -6.96 25.28
C GLN A 33 27.58 -5.90 24.88
N ARG A 34 27.60 -5.51 23.61
CA ARG A 34 28.52 -4.49 23.09
C ARG A 34 28.04 -3.10 23.50
N MET A 35 28.87 -2.36 24.23
CA MET A 35 28.55 -1.02 24.76
C MET A 35 29.34 0.10 24.07
N VAL A 36 28.80 1.31 23.99
CA VAL A 36 29.54 2.48 23.50
C VAL A 36 29.50 3.57 24.56
N LEU A 37 30.65 4.15 24.88
CA LEU A 37 30.75 5.29 25.79
C LEU A 37 30.61 6.58 24.99
N LEU A 38 29.53 7.35 25.24
CA LEU A 38 29.22 8.59 24.54
C LEU A 38 29.18 9.77 25.51
N HIS A 39 29.51 10.96 25.02
CA HIS A 39 29.39 12.19 25.80
C HIS A 39 27.92 12.57 25.94
N ALA A 40 27.47 12.91 27.16
CA ALA A 40 26.10 13.41 27.39
C ALA A 40 25.78 14.65 26.54
N GLY A 41 26.77 15.53 26.31
CA GLY A 41 26.62 16.68 25.42
C GLY A 41 26.35 16.31 23.96
N ALA A 42 26.93 15.22 23.45
CA ALA A 42 26.65 14.75 22.09
C ALA A 42 25.22 14.20 21.97
N LEU A 43 24.74 13.50 23.00
CA LEU A 43 23.34 13.08 23.09
C LEU A 43 22.38 14.27 23.20
N ALA A 44 22.79 15.35 23.87
CA ALA A 44 22.05 16.60 23.92
C ALA A 44 21.92 17.25 22.54
N THR A 45 23.01 17.30 21.75
CA THR A 45 22.97 17.79 20.37
C THR A 45 22.07 16.92 19.49
N LEU A 46 22.19 15.58 19.57
CA LEU A 46 21.30 14.67 18.86
C LEU A 46 19.83 14.94 19.20
N ARG A 47 19.53 15.15 20.48
CA ARG A 47 18.18 15.50 20.91
C ARG A 47 17.73 16.82 20.30
N GLN A 48 18.57 17.85 20.31
CA GLN A 48 18.24 19.14 19.73
C GLN A 48 17.95 19.06 18.24
N GLU A 49 18.81 18.39 17.47
CA GLU A 49 18.62 18.18 16.03
C GLU A 49 17.29 17.47 15.73
N LEU A 50 16.92 16.47 16.54
CA LEU A 50 15.63 15.79 16.40
C LEU A 50 14.46 16.70 16.77
N MET A 51 14.57 17.48 17.85
CA MET A 51 13.53 18.44 18.26
C MET A 51 13.25 19.46 17.15
N GLU A 52 14.29 19.95 16.48
CA GLU A 52 14.19 20.90 15.37
C GLU A 52 13.68 20.24 14.08
N SER A 53 14.10 19.01 13.78
CA SER A 53 13.79 18.33 12.52
C SER A 53 12.40 17.69 12.48
N VAL A 54 11.99 17.01 13.57
CA VAL A 54 10.74 16.22 13.61
C VAL A 54 9.78 16.65 14.71
N GLY A 55 10.15 17.66 15.49
CA GLY A 55 9.33 18.21 16.57
C GLY A 55 9.42 17.42 17.88
N PRO A 56 8.90 18.02 18.98
CA PRO A 56 9.04 17.49 20.33
C PRO A 56 8.29 16.15 20.54
N ALA A 57 7.08 16.03 20.00
CA ALA A 57 6.28 14.82 20.16
C ALA A 57 6.97 13.59 19.55
N GLN A 58 7.52 13.70 18.34
CA GLN A 58 8.17 12.57 17.68
C GLN A 58 9.56 12.29 18.26
N THR A 59 10.28 13.34 18.67
CA THR A 59 11.55 13.18 19.37
C THR A 59 11.36 12.41 20.68
N ARG A 60 10.31 12.73 21.45
CA ARG A 60 9.91 11.96 22.64
C ARG A 60 9.70 10.49 22.31
N ARG A 61 8.89 10.17 21.30
CA ARG A 61 8.64 8.77 20.89
C ARG A 61 9.93 8.04 20.52
N PHE A 62 10.83 8.71 19.80
CA PHE A 62 12.13 8.16 19.43
C PHE A 62 12.95 7.78 20.67
N PHE A 63 13.18 8.72 21.60
CA PHE A 63 13.97 8.46 22.81
C PHE A 63 13.30 7.43 23.73
N THR A 64 11.98 7.50 23.92
CA THR A 64 11.22 6.53 24.71
C THR A 64 11.39 5.10 24.17
N ARG A 65 11.36 4.91 22.85
CA ARG A 65 11.54 3.58 22.22
C ARG A 65 12.97 3.08 22.30
N VAL A 66 13.96 3.97 22.15
CA VAL A 66 15.38 3.63 22.35
C VAL A 66 15.61 3.15 23.79
N GLY A 67 15.06 3.89 24.76
CA GLY A 67 15.08 3.50 26.16
C GLY A 67 14.40 2.16 26.41
N PHE A 68 13.20 1.96 25.87
CA PHE A 68 12.44 0.71 26.03
C PHE A 68 13.25 -0.50 25.56
N ALA A 69 13.86 -0.43 24.37
CA ALA A 69 14.69 -1.49 23.83
C ALA A 69 15.98 -1.74 24.65
N ALA A 70 16.54 -0.70 25.28
CA ALA A 70 17.65 -0.87 26.22
C ALA A 70 17.19 -1.60 27.49
N GLY A 71 16.07 -1.17 28.08
CA GLY A 71 15.51 -1.80 29.28
C GLY A 71 15.15 -3.27 29.07
N GLU A 72 14.55 -3.64 27.94
CA GLU A 72 14.24 -5.05 27.62
C GLU A 72 15.49 -5.94 27.56
N ARG A 73 16.58 -5.42 26.99
CA ARG A 73 17.87 -6.13 26.91
C ARG A 73 18.48 -6.36 28.29
N ASP A 74 18.37 -5.39 29.18
CA ASP A 74 18.88 -5.49 30.55
C ASP A 74 17.99 -6.35 31.46
N ALA A 75 16.68 -6.40 31.21
CA ALA A 75 15.77 -7.28 31.94
C ALA A 75 16.07 -8.76 31.70
N ALA A 76 16.50 -9.12 30.48
CA ALA A 76 16.96 -10.47 30.18
C ALA A 76 18.18 -10.84 31.06
N LEU A 77 19.11 -9.90 31.21
CA LEU A 77 20.31 -10.07 32.03
C LEU A 77 20.00 -10.12 33.55
N ALA A 78 19.06 -9.31 34.02
CA ALA A 78 18.71 -9.23 35.45
C ALA A 78 18.22 -10.56 36.04
N ARG A 79 17.52 -11.38 35.23
CA ARG A 79 17.06 -12.71 35.65
C ARG A 79 18.20 -13.71 35.84
N GLU A 80 19.33 -13.51 35.17
CA GLU A 80 20.47 -14.43 35.21
C GLU A 80 21.43 -14.11 36.36
N ILE A 81 21.77 -12.83 36.58
CA ILE A 81 22.85 -12.42 37.51
C ILE A 81 22.57 -12.80 38.97
N ARG A 82 21.32 -12.69 39.42
CA ARG A 82 20.92 -12.95 40.82
C ARG A 82 19.84 -14.03 40.93
N SER A 83 19.94 -15.06 40.08
CA SER A 83 19.04 -16.22 40.04
C SER A 83 19.04 -16.98 41.39
N GLY A 84 18.17 -16.58 42.31
CA GLY A 84 18.08 -17.14 43.67
C GLY A 84 18.03 -16.10 44.80
N ALA A 85 18.16 -14.81 44.49
CA ALA A 85 17.97 -13.73 45.45
C ALA A 85 16.48 -13.39 45.64
N SER A 86 16.19 -12.43 46.54
CA SER A 86 14.82 -11.94 46.72
C SER A 86 14.31 -11.26 45.44
N LEU A 87 12.99 -11.21 45.25
CA LEU A 87 12.38 -10.49 44.12
C LEU A 87 12.84 -9.03 44.06
N PHE A 88 13.02 -8.40 45.23
CA PHE A 88 13.56 -7.05 45.33
C PHE A 88 14.98 -6.97 44.76
N ASP A 89 15.89 -7.85 45.16
CA ASP A 89 17.30 -7.82 44.73
C ASP A 89 17.46 -8.14 43.24
N MET A 90 16.65 -9.08 42.73
CA MET A 90 16.60 -9.41 41.30
C MET A 90 16.06 -8.24 40.48
N PHE A 91 14.96 -7.63 40.92
CA PHE A 91 14.35 -6.49 40.22
C PHE A 91 15.31 -5.29 40.18
N HIS A 92 16.01 -5.02 41.28
CA HIS A 92 16.87 -3.84 41.39
C HIS A 92 18.19 -3.94 40.62
N VAL A 93 18.46 -5.05 39.91
CA VAL A 93 19.55 -5.11 38.94
C VAL A 93 19.40 -4.01 37.88
N GLY A 94 18.21 -3.81 37.30
CA GLY A 94 17.94 -2.76 36.31
C GLY A 94 18.24 -1.35 36.82
N PRO A 95 17.62 -0.89 37.92
CA PRO A 95 17.99 0.37 38.58
C PRO A 95 19.50 0.55 38.82
N GLN A 96 20.21 -0.53 39.21
CA GLN A 96 21.65 -0.47 39.42
C GLN A 96 22.46 -0.43 38.13
N LEU A 97 22.02 -1.11 37.07
CA LEU A 97 22.61 -0.99 35.73
C LEU A 97 22.44 0.43 35.20
N HIS A 98 21.26 1.03 35.39
CA HIS A 98 20.99 2.41 35.00
C HIS A 98 21.90 3.42 35.74
N MET A 99 22.23 3.17 37.01
CA MET A 99 23.24 3.93 37.76
C MET A 99 24.65 3.68 37.23
N LEU A 100 24.99 2.41 36.94
CA LEU A 100 26.30 1.98 36.48
C LEU A 100 26.65 2.54 35.09
N GLU A 101 25.65 2.68 34.22
CA GLU A 101 25.75 3.31 32.90
C GLU A 101 25.86 4.84 32.98
N GLY A 102 25.73 5.42 34.18
CA GLY A 102 25.79 6.86 34.39
C GLY A 102 24.54 7.60 33.93
N ALA A 103 23.40 6.91 33.82
CA ALA A 103 22.17 7.52 33.32
C ALA A 103 21.48 8.37 34.40
N VAL A 104 21.33 7.81 35.60
CA VAL A 104 20.61 8.47 36.71
C VAL A 104 20.93 7.77 38.03
N GLN A 105 20.95 8.51 39.13
CA GLN A 105 20.97 7.94 40.48
C GLN A 105 19.56 7.54 40.89
N VAL A 106 19.35 6.26 41.22
CA VAL A 106 18.02 5.71 41.53
C VAL A 106 17.90 5.38 43.02
N THR A 107 16.89 5.95 43.67
CA THR A 107 16.53 5.61 45.05
C THR A 107 15.10 5.07 45.10
N PRO A 108 14.88 3.82 45.53
CA PRO A 108 13.53 3.28 45.68
C PRO A 108 12.80 3.95 46.85
N LEU A 109 11.58 4.43 46.60
CA LEU A 109 10.69 5.02 47.61
C LEU A 109 9.58 4.06 48.03
N ARG A 110 9.08 3.28 47.06
CA ARG A 110 8.08 2.23 47.28
C ARG A 110 8.26 1.12 46.27
N PHE A 111 8.12 -0.12 46.71
CA PHE A 111 8.17 -1.30 45.85
C PHE A 111 7.22 -2.36 46.39
N GLU A 112 6.20 -2.70 45.61
CA GLU A 112 5.19 -3.71 45.88
C GLU A 112 5.07 -4.56 44.62
N ALA A 113 5.48 -5.81 44.70
CA ALA A 113 5.37 -6.75 43.60
C ALA A 113 4.97 -8.11 44.17
N ASP A 114 3.84 -8.63 43.71
CA ASP A 114 3.36 -9.95 44.07
C ASP A 114 3.13 -10.77 42.79
N PRO A 115 4.04 -11.72 42.49
CA PRO A 115 3.91 -12.59 41.33
C PRO A 115 2.65 -13.47 41.34
N ALA A 116 2.05 -13.75 42.51
CA ALA A 116 0.88 -14.61 42.63
C ALA A 116 -0.43 -13.90 42.30
N THR A 117 -0.56 -12.63 42.71
CA THR A 117 -1.76 -11.81 42.44
C THR A 117 -1.61 -10.94 41.19
N GLY A 118 -0.39 -10.78 40.68
CA GLY A 118 -0.09 -9.88 39.56
C GLY A 118 -0.13 -8.40 39.94
N ALA A 119 -0.19 -8.09 41.24
CA ALA A 119 -0.14 -6.73 41.76
C ALA A 119 1.27 -6.17 41.62
N PHE A 120 1.38 -4.96 41.06
CA PHE A 120 2.66 -4.29 40.88
C PHE A 120 2.51 -2.77 41.10
N TYR A 121 3.32 -2.21 41.98
CA TYR A 121 3.44 -0.78 42.19
C TYR A 121 4.87 -0.46 42.59
N CYS A 122 5.44 0.57 41.96
CA CYS A 122 6.71 1.10 42.42
C CYS A 122 6.80 2.61 42.24
N GLU A 123 7.60 3.23 43.10
CA GLU A 123 7.89 4.65 43.12
C GLU A 123 9.38 4.84 43.35
N TYR A 124 10.04 5.59 42.48
CA TYR A 124 11.47 5.85 42.57
C TYR A 124 11.76 7.35 42.48
N ARG A 125 12.78 7.75 43.22
CA ARG A 125 13.44 9.05 43.06
C ARG A 125 14.61 8.90 42.12
N TRP A 126 14.71 9.85 41.21
CA TRP A 126 15.78 10.01 40.25
C TRP A 126 16.52 11.33 40.50
N GLU A 127 17.81 11.20 40.74
CA GLU A 127 18.73 12.31 40.93
C GLU A 127 19.81 12.26 39.84
N HIS A 128 20.36 13.43 39.49
CA HIS A 128 21.43 13.52 38.49
C HIS A 128 21.10 12.88 37.13
N SER A 129 19.82 12.93 36.72
CA SER A 129 19.39 12.49 35.38
C SER A 129 20.16 13.27 34.31
N TRP A 130 20.96 12.56 33.50
CA TRP A 130 21.68 13.20 32.40
C TRP A 130 20.71 13.88 31.44
N GLU A 131 19.55 13.25 31.21
CA GLU A 131 18.54 13.70 30.25
C GLU A 131 17.89 15.00 30.70
N ALA A 132 17.50 15.10 31.99
CA ALA A 132 16.95 16.33 32.55
C ALA A 132 17.98 17.46 32.62
N ASP A 133 19.23 17.15 32.99
CA ASP A 133 20.31 18.13 33.06
C ASP A 133 20.60 18.75 31.69
N VAL A 134 20.83 17.93 30.67
CA VAL A 134 21.12 18.44 29.33
C VAL A 134 19.92 19.13 28.69
N HIS A 135 18.70 18.62 28.90
CA HIS A 135 17.50 19.25 28.37
C HIS A 135 17.31 20.65 28.95
N ARG A 136 17.45 20.81 30.26
CA ARG A 136 17.28 22.11 30.94
C ARG A 136 18.34 23.12 30.50
N ARG A 137 19.58 22.68 30.27
CA ARG A 137 20.66 23.55 29.77
C ARG A 137 20.36 24.08 28.37
N THR A 138 19.77 23.26 27.49
CA THR A 138 19.49 23.64 26.10
C THR A 138 18.19 24.41 25.94
N PHE A 139 17.10 23.97 26.58
CA PHE A 139 15.74 24.48 26.35
C PHE A 139 15.16 25.27 27.51
N GLY A 140 15.85 25.33 28.65
CA GLY A 140 15.29 25.89 29.88
C GLY A 140 14.20 25.01 30.50
N PRO A 141 13.48 25.53 31.52
CA PRO A 141 12.39 24.82 32.18
C PRO A 141 11.26 24.45 31.21
N GLN A 142 10.73 23.24 31.33
CA GLN A 142 9.65 22.72 30.49
C GLN A 142 8.35 22.56 31.29
N PRO A 143 7.18 22.62 30.62
CA PRO A 143 5.90 22.36 31.27
C PRO A 143 5.64 20.86 31.53
N GLU A 144 6.43 19.97 30.92
CA GLU A 144 6.27 18.52 31.01
C GLU A 144 7.60 17.83 31.37
N PRO A 145 7.54 16.59 31.89
CA PRO A 145 8.73 15.80 32.18
C PRO A 145 9.54 15.48 30.93
N VAL A 146 10.86 15.45 31.06
CA VAL A 146 11.80 15.38 29.93
C VAL A 146 12.66 14.12 29.90
N CYS A 147 12.59 13.25 30.92
CA CYS A 147 13.38 12.02 30.99
C CYS A 147 12.78 10.90 30.12
N TRP A 148 12.59 11.15 28.83
CA TRP A 148 11.90 10.26 27.89
C TRP A 148 12.62 8.93 27.69
N MET A 149 13.94 8.96 27.47
CA MET A 149 14.73 7.75 27.32
C MET A 149 14.78 6.94 28.62
N LEU A 150 14.92 7.62 29.75
CA LEU A 150 14.96 6.94 31.06
C LEU A 150 13.61 6.30 31.42
N ILE A 151 12.49 6.97 31.14
CA ILE A 151 11.14 6.40 31.32
C ILE A 151 10.90 5.23 30.38
N GLY A 152 11.40 5.34 29.15
CA GLY A 152 11.44 4.24 28.19
C GLY A 152 12.12 3.02 28.79
N TYR A 153 13.34 3.19 29.32
CA TYR A 153 14.11 2.13 29.98
C TYR A 153 13.34 1.49 31.14
N ALA A 154 12.81 2.30 32.06
CA ALA A 154 12.08 1.78 33.22
C ALA A 154 10.85 0.94 32.79
N THR A 155 10.12 1.40 31.78
CA THR A 155 8.95 0.73 31.22
C THR A 155 9.33 -0.59 30.53
N GLY A 156 10.34 -0.58 29.66
CA GLY A 156 10.81 -1.78 28.94
C GLY A 156 11.40 -2.83 29.85
N TYR A 157 12.28 -2.41 30.77
CA TYR A 157 12.88 -3.29 31.77
C TYR A 157 11.82 -3.98 32.62
N THR A 158 10.93 -3.19 33.22
CA THR A 158 9.94 -3.71 34.15
C THR A 158 8.94 -4.60 33.45
N SER A 159 8.50 -4.23 32.24
CA SER A 159 7.56 -5.04 31.48
C SER A 159 8.14 -6.40 31.11
N ALA A 160 9.39 -6.44 30.65
CA ALA A 160 10.09 -7.68 30.34
C ALA A 160 10.37 -8.52 31.60
N PHE A 161 10.76 -7.89 32.71
CA PHE A 161 11.06 -8.57 33.97
C PHE A 161 9.82 -9.17 34.63
N ILE A 162 8.68 -8.46 34.62
CA ILE A 162 7.42 -8.93 35.21
C ILE A 162 6.66 -9.86 34.25
N GLY A 163 6.83 -9.70 32.93
CA GLY A 163 6.08 -10.45 31.92
C GLY A 163 4.68 -9.90 31.65
N ARG A 164 4.42 -8.65 32.04
CA ARG A 164 3.17 -7.90 31.81
C ARG A 164 3.51 -6.46 31.46
N THR A 165 2.67 -5.79 30.67
CA THR A 165 2.86 -4.38 30.32
C THR A 165 2.75 -3.49 31.56
N ILE A 166 3.89 -2.98 32.03
CA ILE A 166 3.99 -2.01 33.11
C ILE A 166 4.41 -0.67 32.52
N LEU A 167 3.61 0.37 32.73
CA LEU A 167 3.91 1.72 32.26
C LEU A 167 4.43 2.58 33.40
N PHE A 168 5.50 3.33 33.13
CA PHE A 168 6.01 4.35 34.04
C PHE A 168 5.62 5.75 33.59
N LYS A 169 5.28 6.58 34.57
CA LYS A 169 5.07 8.02 34.40
C LYS A 169 5.99 8.79 35.33
N GLU A 170 6.64 9.81 34.80
CA GLU A 170 7.37 10.79 35.59
C GLU A 170 6.37 11.80 36.14
N THR A 171 6.23 11.87 37.46
CA THR A 171 5.26 12.73 38.16
C THR A 171 5.86 14.05 38.64
N SER A 172 7.19 14.10 38.77
CA SER A 172 7.97 15.33 39.01
C SER A 172 9.26 15.24 38.21
N CYS A 173 9.81 16.37 37.76
CA CYS A 173 10.99 16.39 36.91
C CYS A 173 11.87 17.63 37.15
N VAL A 174 13.19 17.45 37.25
CA VAL A 174 14.14 18.58 37.33
C VAL A 174 14.06 19.47 36.09
N GLY A 175 13.69 18.91 34.93
CA GLY A 175 13.39 19.67 33.71
C GLY A 175 12.18 20.62 33.87
N MET A 176 11.25 20.31 34.77
CA MET A 176 10.09 21.14 35.13
C MET A 176 10.38 22.10 36.29
N HIS A 177 11.64 22.22 36.72
CA HIS A 177 12.07 23.00 37.89
C HIS A 177 11.79 22.35 39.25
N ASP A 178 11.46 21.05 39.29
CA ASP A 178 11.37 20.30 40.54
C ASP A 178 12.76 20.00 41.14
N PRO A 179 12.88 19.77 42.46
CA PRO A 179 14.16 19.44 43.09
C PRO A 179 14.74 18.09 42.65
N HIS A 180 13.89 17.15 42.24
CA HIS A 180 14.26 15.82 41.77
C HIS A 180 13.19 15.25 40.84
N CYS A 181 13.59 14.24 40.09
CA CYS A 181 12.67 13.48 39.26
C CYS A 181 12.01 12.38 40.10
N THR A 182 10.71 12.16 39.92
CA THR A 182 9.96 11.07 40.58
C THR A 182 9.21 10.29 39.54
N ILE A 183 9.32 8.97 39.59
CA ILE A 183 8.64 8.08 38.65
C ILE A 183 7.75 7.09 39.39
N VAL A 184 6.60 6.77 38.79
CA VAL A 184 5.64 5.80 39.29
C VAL A 184 5.38 4.75 38.22
N GLY A 185 5.52 3.48 38.57
CA GLY A 185 5.27 2.34 37.68
C GLY A 185 4.11 1.49 38.17
N LYS A 186 3.16 1.21 37.27
CA LYS A 186 1.97 0.37 37.52
C LYS A 186 1.56 -0.39 36.25
N PRO A 187 0.76 -1.47 36.36
CA PRO A 187 0.15 -2.11 35.20
C PRO A 187 -0.58 -1.11 34.30
N ALA A 188 -0.46 -1.30 32.99
CA ALA A 188 -1.04 -0.39 32.00
C ALA A 188 -2.54 -0.14 32.24
N GLU A 189 -3.27 -1.16 32.68
CA GLU A 189 -4.72 -1.11 32.88
C GLU A 189 -5.14 -0.26 34.09
N GLU A 190 -4.19 0.09 34.97
CA GLU A 190 -4.43 0.96 36.13
C GLU A 190 -4.23 2.46 35.82
N TRP A 191 -3.77 2.80 34.61
CA TRP A 191 -3.61 4.17 34.16
C TRP A 191 -4.86 4.65 33.40
N PRO A 192 -5.46 5.79 33.77
CA PRO A 192 -6.61 6.34 33.03
C PRO A 192 -6.22 6.84 31.63
N ASP A 193 -4.95 7.19 31.44
CA ASP A 193 -4.32 7.71 30.22
C ASP A 193 -3.41 6.65 29.54
N ALA A 194 -3.68 5.36 29.76
CA ALA A 194 -2.86 4.25 29.28
C ALA A 194 -2.64 4.27 27.75
N GLU A 195 -3.67 4.58 26.96
CA GLU A 195 -3.57 4.62 25.50
C GLU A 195 -2.60 5.71 25.01
N GLU A 196 -2.63 6.88 25.65
CA GLU A 196 -1.74 7.98 25.31
C GLU A 196 -0.29 7.62 25.62
N ILE A 197 -0.02 7.10 26.81
CA ILE A 197 1.31 6.68 27.24
C ILE A 197 1.82 5.56 26.33
N ALA A 198 0.98 4.55 26.05
CA ALA A 198 1.33 3.43 25.17
C ALA A 198 1.60 3.89 23.74
N SER A 199 0.97 4.98 23.27
CA SER A 199 1.24 5.55 21.94
C SER A 199 2.70 5.98 21.78
N TRP A 200 3.40 6.34 22.86
CA TRP A 200 4.79 6.76 22.78
C TRP A 200 5.76 5.62 22.43
N PHE A 201 5.32 4.37 22.59
CA PHE A 201 6.11 3.17 22.31
C PHE A 201 5.84 2.58 20.92
N LYS A 202 4.84 3.09 20.19
CA LYS A 202 4.50 2.61 18.84
C LYS A 202 5.47 3.11 17.78
N ALA A 203 5.82 2.24 16.84
CA ALA A 203 6.67 2.57 15.71
C ALA A 203 5.87 3.26 14.59
N ASP A 204 5.68 4.57 14.70
CA ASP A 204 5.06 5.35 13.63
C ASP A 204 6.11 5.76 12.59
N SER A 205 5.86 5.45 11.32
CA SER A 205 6.74 5.84 10.20
C SER A 205 6.37 7.23 9.71
N LEU A 206 7.15 8.24 10.11
CA LEU A 206 7.02 9.61 9.58
C LEU A 206 7.15 9.67 8.06
N ILE A 207 7.94 8.76 7.46
CA ILE A 207 8.09 8.65 6.01
C ILE A 207 6.74 8.27 5.36
N ASN A 208 5.97 7.39 6.00
CA ASN A 208 4.65 7.02 5.48
C ASN A 208 3.69 8.19 5.61
N THR A 209 3.63 8.86 6.77
CA THR A 209 2.78 10.05 6.94
C THR A 209 3.11 11.16 5.94
N ILE A 210 4.40 11.43 5.69
CA ILE A 210 4.82 12.42 4.68
C ILE A 210 4.40 11.96 3.28
N ARG A 211 4.57 10.67 2.94
CA ARG A 211 4.14 10.13 1.65
C ARG A 211 2.63 10.21 1.47
N ASP A 212 1.86 9.90 2.51
CA ASP A 212 0.41 9.95 2.49
C ASP A 212 -0.09 11.39 2.32
N LEU A 213 0.50 12.33 3.07
CA LEU A 213 0.21 13.77 2.92
C LEU A 213 0.66 14.31 1.56
N GLN A 214 1.79 13.87 1.02
CA GLN A 214 2.22 14.23 -0.34
C GLN A 214 1.24 13.70 -1.38
N THR A 215 0.78 12.46 -1.23
CA THR A 215 -0.23 11.84 -2.09
C THR A 215 -1.56 12.60 -2.00
N GLU A 216 -1.97 13.00 -0.80
CA GLU A 216 -3.18 13.78 -0.58
C GLU A 216 -3.06 15.20 -1.16
N VAL A 217 -1.94 15.90 -0.94
CA VAL A 217 -1.68 17.22 -1.52
C VAL A 217 -1.60 17.13 -3.04
N GLU A 218 -0.99 16.09 -3.59
CA GLU A 218 -0.95 15.86 -5.03
C GLU A 218 -2.34 15.55 -5.58
N SER A 219 -3.13 14.70 -4.90
CA SER A 219 -4.54 14.46 -5.20
C SER A 219 -5.36 15.74 -5.21
N LEU A 220 -5.21 16.59 -4.19
CA LEU A 220 -5.92 17.86 -4.08
C LEU A 220 -5.44 18.88 -5.13
N ARG A 221 -4.15 18.93 -5.45
CA ARG A 221 -3.60 19.75 -6.55
C ARG A 221 -4.12 19.27 -7.90
N LEU A 222 -4.23 17.95 -8.08
CA LEU A 222 -4.84 17.31 -9.23
C LEU A 222 -6.34 17.62 -9.29
N GLU A 223 -7.03 17.88 -8.18
CA GLU A 223 -8.43 18.36 -8.16
C GLU A 223 -8.58 19.86 -8.46
N ILE A 224 -7.54 20.67 -8.22
CA ILE A 224 -7.55 22.14 -8.40
C ILE A 224 -6.96 22.58 -9.76
N ALA A 225 -6.19 21.74 -10.44
CA ALA A 225 -5.60 22.06 -11.74
C ALA A 225 -6.68 22.35 -12.81
N PRO A 226 -6.53 23.42 -13.63
CA PRO A 226 -7.51 23.77 -14.66
C PRO A 226 -7.68 22.62 -15.68
N ASP A 227 -8.94 22.37 -16.04
CA ASP A 227 -9.47 21.22 -16.81
C ASP A 227 -9.00 21.12 -18.28
N ASP A 228 -8.11 22.02 -18.72
CA ASP A 228 -7.77 22.23 -20.13
C ASP A 228 -6.83 21.14 -20.69
N ASP A 229 -5.95 20.56 -19.85
CA ASP A 229 -4.99 19.53 -20.30
C ASP A 229 -5.54 18.09 -20.14
N ARG A 230 -6.61 17.92 -19.34
CA ARG A 230 -7.23 16.60 -19.07
C ARG A 230 -8.34 16.22 -20.04
N THR A 231 -8.87 17.18 -20.77
CA THR A 231 -10.00 17.01 -21.70
C THR A 231 -9.54 16.73 -23.13
N ARG A 232 -8.25 16.94 -23.45
CA ARG A 232 -7.71 16.71 -24.78
C ARG A 232 -7.65 15.21 -25.08
N LEU A 233 -8.57 14.74 -25.92
CA LEU A 233 -8.51 13.39 -26.46
C LEU A 233 -7.30 13.28 -27.41
N VAL A 234 -6.52 12.23 -27.21
CA VAL A 234 -5.29 11.97 -27.96
C VAL A 234 -5.53 10.82 -28.93
N GLY A 235 -5.41 11.10 -30.23
CA GLY A 235 -5.57 10.11 -31.29
C GLY A 235 -5.40 10.72 -32.69
N ARG A 236 -4.91 9.90 -33.61
CA ARG A 236 -4.62 10.23 -35.01
C ARG A 236 -5.19 9.23 -36.02
N SER A 237 -5.67 8.07 -35.57
CA SER A 237 -6.31 7.06 -36.41
C SER A 237 -7.60 7.58 -37.04
N ASP A 238 -7.94 7.07 -38.23
CA ASP A 238 -9.15 7.50 -38.94
C ASP A 238 -10.43 7.13 -38.18
N ALA A 239 -10.44 5.95 -37.51
CA ALA A 239 -11.55 5.53 -36.67
C ALA A 239 -11.77 6.49 -35.48
N PHE A 240 -10.69 6.93 -34.82
CA PHE A 240 -10.77 7.92 -33.75
C PHE A 240 -11.25 9.28 -34.29
N ARG A 241 -10.71 9.75 -35.42
CA ARG A 241 -11.11 11.02 -36.04
C ARG A 241 -12.59 11.03 -36.43
N ALA A 242 -13.12 9.93 -36.93
CA ALA A 242 -14.54 9.80 -37.24
C ALA A 242 -15.41 9.95 -35.99
N ALA A 243 -15.07 9.26 -34.89
CA ALA A 243 -15.78 9.40 -33.63
C ALA A 243 -15.65 10.81 -33.02
N TYR A 244 -14.48 11.42 -33.14
CA TYR A 244 -14.22 12.77 -32.65
C TYR A 244 -14.99 13.84 -33.45
N ALA A 245 -15.07 13.72 -34.77
CA ALA A 245 -15.84 14.64 -35.61
C ALA A 245 -17.35 14.61 -35.28
N LEU A 246 -17.88 13.44 -34.92
CA LEU A 246 -19.25 13.32 -34.41
C LEU A 246 -19.42 14.05 -33.07
N LEU A 247 -18.45 13.93 -32.15
CA LEU A 247 -18.47 14.70 -30.90
C LEU A 247 -18.43 16.21 -31.15
N GLU A 248 -17.56 16.70 -32.03
CA GLU A 248 -17.45 18.13 -32.37
C GLU A 248 -18.77 18.67 -32.94
N THR A 249 -19.43 17.88 -33.79
CA THR A 249 -20.73 18.24 -34.38
C THR A 249 -21.84 18.29 -33.33
N ALA A 250 -21.83 17.36 -32.37
CA ALA A 250 -22.81 17.31 -31.29
C ALA A 250 -22.55 18.35 -30.19
N ALA A 251 -21.30 18.77 -29.96
CA ALA A 251 -20.88 19.65 -28.87
C ALA A 251 -21.70 20.96 -28.75
N PRO A 252 -21.96 21.74 -29.82
CA PRO A 252 -22.74 22.98 -29.72
C PRO A 252 -24.24 22.77 -29.45
N THR A 253 -24.75 21.54 -29.55
CA THR A 253 -26.17 21.23 -29.42
C THR A 253 -26.58 20.87 -27.98
N LYS A 254 -27.89 20.86 -27.72
CA LYS A 254 -28.48 20.36 -26.46
C LYS A 254 -28.94 18.90 -26.53
N VAL A 255 -28.68 18.23 -27.66
CA VAL A 255 -29.14 16.85 -27.89
C VAL A 255 -28.47 15.88 -26.92
N ALA A 256 -29.24 14.87 -26.49
CA ALA A 256 -28.72 13.75 -25.73
C ALA A 256 -27.80 12.90 -26.62
N VAL A 257 -26.60 12.61 -26.12
CA VAL A 257 -25.59 11.83 -26.85
C VAL A 257 -25.46 10.46 -26.19
N LEU A 258 -25.49 9.41 -26.99
CA LEU A 258 -25.28 8.03 -26.54
C LEU A 258 -23.90 7.55 -27.00
N LEU A 259 -22.99 7.35 -26.05
CA LEU A 259 -21.66 6.81 -26.28
C LEU A 259 -21.71 5.28 -26.18
N THR A 260 -21.53 4.60 -27.30
CA THR A 260 -21.46 3.13 -27.35
C THR A 260 -20.02 2.68 -27.54
N GLY A 261 -19.69 1.51 -27.01
CA GLY A 261 -18.36 0.92 -27.17
C GLY A 261 -17.99 0.01 -26.02
N GLU A 262 -16.96 -0.81 -26.25
CA GLU A 262 -16.50 -1.81 -25.29
C GLU A 262 -16.07 -1.20 -23.95
N THR A 263 -15.97 -2.05 -22.94
CA THR A 263 -15.40 -1.65 -21.64
C THR A 263 -13.96 -1.17 -21.83
N GLY A 264 -13.61 -0.05 -21.19
CA GLY A 264 -12.23 0.45 -21.18
C GLY A 264 -11.81 1.27 -22.39
N VAL A 265 -12.69 1.60 -23.34
CA VAL A 265 -12.34 2.45 -24.51
C VAL A 265 -12.16 3.94 -24.19
N GLY A 266 -12.58 4.38 -22.99
CA GLY A 266 -12.47 5.77 -22.51
C GLY A 266 -13.74 6.61 -22.66
N LYS A 267 -14.94 6.01 -22.53
CA LYS A 267 -16.24 6.70 -22.70
C LYS A 267 -16.38 7.97 -21.84
N GLU A 268 -15.90 7.95 -20.59
CA GLU A 268 -15.93 9.13 -19.72
C GLU A 268 -15.07 10.29 -20.29
N ARG A 269 -13.89 10.01 -20.85
CA ARG A 269 -13.06 11.06 -21.47
C ARG A 269 -13.76 11.67 -22.69
N PHE A 270 -14.47 10.86 -23.47
CA PHE A 270 -15.30 11.33 -24.59
C PHE A 270 -16.45 12.23 -24.10
N ALA A 271 -17.10 11.88 -22.99
CA ALA A 271 -18.15 12.71 -22.39
C ALA A 271 -17.61 14.05 -21.85
N ARG A 272 -16.43 14.05 -21.24
CA ARG A 272 -15.75 15.27 -20.78
C ARG A 272 -15.33 16.17 -21.94
N ALA A 273 -14.75 15.59 -22.99
CA ALA A 273 -14.42 16.32 -24.22
C ALA A 273 -15.67 16.98 -24.81
N LEU A 274 -16.78 16.23 -24.93
CA LEU A 274 -18.06 16.76 -25.41
C LEU A 274 -18.56 17.96 -24.59
N HIS A 275 -18.42 17.89 -23.27
CA HIS A 275 -18.79 18.98 -22.38
C HIS A 275 -17.87 20.20 -22.55
N SER A 276 -16.56 19.99 -22.61
CA SER A 276 -15.55 21.06 -22.79
C SER A 276 -15.70 21.80 -24.13
N LEU A 277 -16.15 21.12 -25.19
CA LEU A 277 -16.41 21.70 -26.51
C LEU A 277 -17.79 22.38 -26.59
N SER A 278 -18.61 22.28 -25.55
CA SER A 278 -19.98 22.80 -25.56
C SER A 278 -20.07 24.23 -24.99
N PRO A 279 -21.16 24.96 -25.28
CA PRO A 279 -21.44 26.24 -24.62
C PRO A 279 -21.57 26.15 -23.08
N ARG A 280 -21.63 24.93 -22.54
CA ARG A 280 -21.71 24.65 -21.10
C ARG A 280 -20.35 24.29 -20.48
N ALA A 281 -19.23 24.49 -21.16
CA ALA A 281 -17.90 24.11 -20.67
C ALA A 281 -17.53 24.71 -19.29
N ALA A 282 -18.03 25.92 -18.99
CA ALA A 282 -17.82 26.57 -17.69
C ALA A 282 -18.89 26.20 -16.62
N LYS A 283 -19.77 25.25 -16.92
CA LYS A 283 -20.88 24.80 -16.06
C LYS A 283 -20.55 23.43 -15.46
N PRO A 284 -21.30 22.96 -14.43
CA PRO A 284 -20.98 21.69 -13.79
C PRO A 284 -21.03 20.49 -14.76
N PHE A 285 -20.01 19.65 -14.71
CA PHE A 285 -20.03 18.29 -15.27
C PHE A 285 -20.16 17.29 -14.13
N VAL A 286 -21.26 16.54 -14.10
CA VAL A 286 -21.52 15.52 -13.08
C VAL A 286 -21.48 14.15 -13.73
N ALA A 287 -20.57 13.28 -13.31
CA ALA A 287 -20.49 11.90 -13.76
C ALA A 287 -21.06 10.95 -12.69
N ILE A 288 -21.77 9.91 -13.12
CA ILE A 288 -22.25 8.82 -12.29
C ILE A 288 -22.10 7.50 -13.05
N ASN A 289 -21.57 6.48 -12.36
CA ASN A 289 -21.55 5.11 -12.86
C ASN A 289 -22.72 4.35 -12.25
N CYS A 290 -23.69 3.97 -13.08
CA CYS A 290 -24.92 3.31 -12.65
C CYS A 290 -24.65 1.90 -12.12
N ALA A 291 -23.62 1.21 -12.62
CA ALA A 291 -23.24 -0.13 -12.17
C ALA A 291 -22.59 -0.15 -10.79
N ALA A 292 -22.00 0.97 -10.35
CA ALA A 292 -21.28 1.07 -9.08
C ALA A 292 -22.21 1.34 -7.88
N ILE A 293 -23.48 1.68 -8.12
CA ILE A 293 -24.43 2.08 -7.07
C ILE A 293 -25.46 0.97 -6.89
N PRO A 294 -25.73 0.52 -5.64
CA PRO A 294 -26.78 -0.46 -5.38
C PRO A 294 -28.13 -0.01 -5.93
N HIS A 295 -28.90 -0.93 -6.52
CA HIS A 295 -30.21 -0.63 -7.13
C HIS A 295 -31.18 0.04 -6.15
N ALA A 296 -31.07 -0.26 -4.85
CA ALA A 296 -31.90 0.37 -3.82
C ALA A 296 -31.58 1.87 -3.59
N LEU A 297 -30.40 2.35 -4.01
CA LEU A 297 -29.92 3.71 -3.75
C LEU A 297 -29.82 4.59 -5.01
N ILE A 298 -29.76 3.97 -6.20
CA ILE A 298 -29.56 4.69 -7.47
C ILE A 298 -30.62 5.77 -7.71
N GLU A 299 -31.88 5.50 -7.35
CA GLU A 299 -32.98 6.44 -7.48
C GLU A 299 -32.74 7.71 -6.65
N SER A 300 -32.40 7.52 -5.36
CA SER A 300 -32.12 8.62 -4.43
C SER A 300 -30.87 9.41 -4.79
N GLU A 301 -29.86 8.77 -5.39
CA GLU A 301 -28.65 9.47 -5.85
C GLU A 301 -28.96 10.31 -7.09
N LEU A 302 -29.71 9.78 -8.07
CA LEU A 302 -30.03 10.49 -9.30
C LEU A 302 -30.99 11.66 -9.07
N PHE A 303 -32.11 11.41 -8.39
CA PHE A 303 -33.22 12.37 -8.28
C PHE A 303 -33.27 13.10 -6.92
N GLY A 304 -32.53 12.62 -5.93
CA GLY A 304 -32.55 13.17 -4.57
C GLY A 304 -33.62 12.51 -3.69
N ALA A 305 -33.56 12.80 -2.41
CA ALA A 305 -34.48 12.25 -1.42
C ALA A 305 -34.84 13.31 -0.36
N GLU A 306 -36.12 13.35 0.01
CA GLU A 306 -36.58 14.13 1.14
C GLU A 306 -36.32 13.42 2.48
N LYS A 307 -36.43 14.19 3.57
CA LYS A 307 -36.26 13.64 4.92
C LYS A 307 -37.27 12.50 5.16
N GLY A 308 -36.79 11.33 5.56
CA GLY A 308 -37.63 10.15 5.84
C GLY A 308 -38.04 9.32 4.62
N ALA A 309 -37.51 9.60 3.43
CA ALA A 309 -37.83 8.84 2.21
C ALA A 309 -37.28 7.40 2.18
N PHE A 310 -36.26 7.08 2.97
CA PHE A 310 -35.77 5.71 3.20
C PHE A 310 -35.14 5.56 4.60
N THR A 311 -34.95 4.33 5.06
CA THR A 311 -34.43 4.00 6.39
C THR A 311 -33.03 4.58 6.61
N GLY A 312 -32.91 5.57 7.49
CA GLY A 312 -31.63 6.21 7.86
C GLY A 312 -31.43 7.65 7.35
N SER A 313 -32.34 8.20 6.54
CA SER A 313 -32.20 9.57 6.04
C SER A 313 -32.67 10.63 7.07
N GLN A 314 -31.72 11.21 7.82
CA GLN A 314 -31.99 12.32 8.76
C GLN A 314 -32.06 13.70 8.08
N VAL A 315 -31.54 13.83 6.85
CA VAL A 315 -31.38 15.11 6.13
C VAL A 315 -31.77 14.95 4.66
N ALA A 316 -32.47 15.93 4.10
CA ALA A 316 -32.80 15.98 2.68
C ALA A 316 -31.53 16.15 1.82
N ARG A 317 -31.44 15.43 0.70
CA ARG A 317 -30.26 15.42 -0.16
C ARG A 317 -30.63 15.68 -1.61
N ALA A 318 -29.95 16.65 -2.23
CA ALA A 318 -30.13 16.98 -3.64
C ALA A 318 -29.55 15.88 -4.55
N GLY A 319 -30.31 15.52 -5.59
CA GLY A 319 -29.91 14.52 -6.57
C GLY A 319 -28.82 15.00 -7.55
N ARG A 320 -28.26 14.08 -8.33
CA ARG A 320 -27.28 14.40 -9.39
C ARG A 320 -27.86 15.30 -10.47
N PHE A 321 -29.15 15.17 -10.81
CA PHE A 321 -29.79 16.09 -11.76
C PHE A 321 -29.82 17.54 -11.25
N GLU A 322 -30.18 17.77 -9.99
CA GLU A 322 -30.17 19.11 -9.39
C GLU A 322 -28.74 19.68 -9.36
N ARG A 323 -27.73 18.85 -9.03
CA ARG A 323 -26.31 19.26 -9.00
C ARG A 323 -25.75 19.57 -10.39
N ALA A 324 -26.28 18.93 -11.44
CA ALA A 324 -25.90 19.15 -12.82
C ALA A 324 -26.67 20.28 -13.50
N ASN A 325 -27.55 20.98 -12.78
CA ASN A 325 -28.41 22.01 -13.35
C ASN A 325 -27.60 23.12 -14.06
N GLY A 326 -28.00 23.42 -15.31
CA GLY A 326 -27.30 24.34 -16.20
C GLY A 326 -26.05 23.75 -16.87
N GLY A 327 -25.67 22.51 -16.55
CA GLY A 327 -24.47 21.82 -17.00
C GLY A 327 -24.77 20.52 -17.76
N THR A 328 -23.93 19.50 -17.54
CA THR A 328 -24.01 18.19 -18.18
C THR A 328 -24.00 17.07 -17.14
N LEU A 329 -24.89 16.08 -17.31
CA LEU A 329 -24.90 14.84 -16.53
C LEU A 329 -24.46 13.68 -17.43
N PHE A 330 -23.39 13.00 -17.03
CA PHE A 330 -22.88 11.79 -17.67
C PHE A 330 -23.33 10.54 -16.91
N LEU A 331 -24.06 9.66 -17.59
CA LEU A 331 -24.59 8.40 -17.08
C LEU A 331 -23.79 7.24 -17.69
N ASP A 332 -22.83 6.68 -16.95
CA ASP A 332 -22.07 5.50 -17.40
C ASP A 332 -22.82 4.21 -17.06
N GLU A 333 -22.74 3.24 -17.96
CA GLU A 333 -23.47 1.96 -17.92
C GLU A 333 -24.99 2.14 -17.70
N ILE A 334 -25.64 2.99 -18.52
CA ILE A 334 -27.09 3.26 -18.45
C ILE A 334 -27.95 1.99 -18.60
N GLY A 335 -27.42 0.95 -19.27
CA GLY A 335 -28.09 -0.33 -19.44
C GLY A 335 -28.28 -1.14 -18.14
N GLU A 336 -27.66 -0.73 -17.04
CA GLU A 336 -27.82 -1.36 -15.72
C GLU A 336 -28.95 -0.73 -14.88
N LEU A 337 -29.60 0.33 -15.37
CA LEU A 337 -30.64 1.02 -14.60
C LEU A 337 -31.89 0.13 -14.41
N PRO A 338 -32.47 0.07 -13.19
CA PRO A 338 -33.78 -0.54 -12.97
C PRO A 338 -34.91 0.12 -13.79
N LEU A 339 -35.94 -0.65 -14.18
CA LEU A 339 -37.03 -0.19 -15.06
C LEU A 339 -37.85 0.98 -14.48
N ASP A 340 -38.03 1.03 -13.17
CA ASP A 340 -38.67 2.11 -12.43
C ASP A 340 -37.86 3.41 -12.50
N VAL A 341 -36.53 3.30 -12.37
CA VAL A 341 -35.60 4.42 -12.50
C VAL A 341 -35.54 4.91 -13.95
N GLN A 342 -35.59 4.00 -14.93
CA GLN A 342 -35.69 4.33 -16.35
C GLN A 342 -36.95 5.17 -16.66
N ALA A 343 -38.09 4.84 -16.03
CA ALA A 343 -39.33 5.60 -16.22
C ALA A 343 -39.21 7.05 -15.69
N LYS A 344 -38.57 7.25 -14.54
CA LYS A 344 -38.30 8.58 -13.99
C LYS A 344 -37.29 9.36 -14.85
N LEU A 345 -36.23 8.70 -15.31
CA LEU A 345 -35.25 9.30 -16.20
C LEU A 345 -35.91 9.82 -17.50
N LEU A 346 -36.84 9.05 -18.07
CA LEU A 346 -37.60 9.47 -19.25
C LEU A 346 -38.39 10.76 -18.99
N ARG A 347 -39.06 10.88 -17.83
CA ARG A 347 -39.79 12.11 -17.47
C ARG A 347 -38.86 13.32 -17.41
N VAL A 348 -37.70 13.19 -16.77
CA VAL A 348 -36.71 14.27 -16.72
C VAL A 348 -36.25 14.67 -18.13
N LEU A 349 -36.01 13.70 -19.03
CA LEU A 349 -35.59 13.97 -20.41
C LEU A 349 -36.69 14.58 -21.30
N GLN A 350 -37.96 14.39 -20.96
CA GLN A 350 -39.10 14.90 -21.73
C GLN A 350 -39.58 16.26 -21.21
N GLU A 351 -39.75 16.39 -19.90
CA GLU A 351 -40.40 17.52 -19.24
C GLU A 351 -39.38 18.50 -18.62
N GLY A 352 -38.14 18.06 -18.38
CA GLY A 352 -37.13 18.88 -17.72
C GLY A 352 -37.43 19.09 -16.23
N GLU A 353 -38.20 18.18 -15.61
CA GLU A 353 -38.62 18.26 -14.22
C GLU A 353 -38.15 17.03 -13.44
N VAL A 354 -37.67 17.27 -12.21
CA VAL A 354 -37.20 16.24 -11.28
C VAL A 354 -38.06 16.26 -10.03
N GLU A 355 -38.54 15.09 -9.62
CA GLU A 355 -39.23 14.86 -8.36
C GLU A 355 -38.31 14.05 -7.43
N ARG A 356 -38.07 14.57 -6.22
CA ARG A 356 -37.30 13.83 -5.20
C ARG A 356 -38.10 12.66 -4.66
N LEU A 357 -37.42 11.63 -4.20
CA LEU A 357 -38.08 10.52 -3.52
C LEU A 357 -38.81 11.03 -2.27
N GLY A 358 -40.12 10.77 -2.20
CA GLY A 358 -40.99 11.23 -1.11
C GLY A 358 -41.48 12.67 -1.22
N ALA A 359 -41.10 13.43 -2.25
CA ALA A 359 -41.61 14.77 -2.51
C ALA A 359 -42.83 14.72 -3.46
N THR A 360 -43.75 15.68 -3.30
CA THR A 360 -44.83 15.95 -4.25
C THR A 360 -44.52 17.10 -5.20
N ASP A 361 -43.51 17.92 -4.88
CA ASP A 361 -43.14 19.10 -5.66
C ASP A 361 -42.12 18.76 -6.74
N SER A 362 -42.43 19.12 -7.99
CA SER A 362 -41.50 19.01 -9.11
C SER A 362 -40.55 20.21 -9.19
N ARG A 363 -39.32 19.97 -9.67
CA ARG A 363 -38.28 21.00 -9.81
C ARG A 363 -37.77 21.04 -11.24
N LYS A 364 -37.83 22.21 -11.87
CA LYS A 364 -37.27 22.40 -13.22
C LYS A 364 -35.74 22.37 -13.20
N VAL A 365 -35.16 21.57 -14.10
CA VAL A 365 -33.72 21.44 -14.31
C VAL A 365 -33.40 21.54 -15.80
N ASP A 366 -32.30 22.24 -16.14
CA ASP A 366 -31.78 22.30 -17.50
C ASP A 366 -30.46 21.53 -17.58
N VAL A 367 -30.54 20.23 -17.87
CA VAL A 367 -29.38 19.31 -17.87
C VAL A 367 -29.21 18.69 -19.24
N ARG A 368 -28.00 18.81 -19.81
CA ARG A 368 -27.62 18.01 -20.99
C ARG A 368 -27.26 16.61 -20.52
N VAL A 369 -27.88 15.58 -21.10
CA VAL A 369 -27.58 14.20 -20.75
C VAL A 369 -26.63 13.58 -21.77
N VAL A 370 -25.59 12.91 -21.28
CA VAL A 370 -24.69 12.08 -22.05
C VAL A 370 -24.75 10.69 -21.44
N ALA A 371 -25.21 9.70 -22.19
CA ALA A 371 -25.32 8.32 -21.71
C ALA A 371 -24.20 7.46 -22.31
N ALA A 372 -23.73 6.47 -21.58
CA ALA A 372 -22.77 5.49 -22.06
C ALA A 372 -23.18 4.06 -21.69
N THR A 373 -22.81 3.12 -22.55
CA THR A 373 -23.09 1.68 -22.35
C THR A 373 -22.12 0.83 -23.15
N ASN A 374 -21.77 -0.34 -22.63
CA ASN A 374 -21.13 -1.41 -23.40
C ASN A 374 -22.11 -2.48 -23.93
N ARG A 375 -23.37 -2.45 -23.48
CA ARG A 375 -24.42 -3.39 -23.88
C ARG A 375 -25.12 -2.95 -25.16
N ASP A 376 -25.61 -3.94 -25.91
CA ASP A 376 -26.56 -3.73 -26.99
C ASP A 376 -27.94 -3.37 -26.40
N LEU A 377 -28.29 -2.08 -26.44
CA LEU A 377 -29.57 -1.60 -25.94
C LEU A 377 -30.76 -2.04 -26.80
N GLU A 378 -30.57 -2.32 -28.09
CA GLU A 378 -31.65 -2.84 -28.94
C GLU A 378 -32.02 -4.26 -28.54
N GLN A 379 -31.02 -5.07 -28.21
CA GLN A 379 -31.26 -6.38 -27.62
C GLN A 379 -31.90 -6.26 -26.23
N ALA A 380 -31.41 -5.36 -25.37
CA ALA A 380 -31.98 -5.15 -24.04
C ALA A 380 -33.47 -4.72 -24.08
N VAL A 381 -33.86 -3.94 -25.09
CA VAL A 381 -35.27 -3.58 -25.36
C VAL A 381 -36.08 -4.81 -25.77
N ARG A 382 -35.55 -5.66 -26.65
CA ARG A 382 -36.21 -6.93 -27.05
C ARG A 382 -36.39 -7.89 -25.88
N ASP A 383 -35.43 -7.91 -24.96
CA ASP A 383 -35.45 -8.76 -23.77
C ASP A 383 -36.30 -8.18 -22.62
N GLY A 384 -36.88 -6.98 -22.80
CA GLY A 384 -37.71 -6.31 -21.79
C GLY A 384 -36.94 -5.78 -20.58
N THR A 385 -35.61 -5.72 -20.66
CA THR A 385 -34.73 -5.20 -19.58
C THR A 385 -34.46 -3.71 -19.73
N PHE A 386 -34.77 -3.13 -20.89
CA PHE A 386 -34.67 -1.69 -21.15
C PHE A 386 -35.94 -1.19 -21.83
N ARG A 387 -36.42 0.00 -21.47
CA ARG A 387 -37.65 0.55 -22.05
C ARG A 387 -37.40 1.13 -23.44
N ALA A 388 -38.27 0.79 -24.39
CA ALA A 388 -38.19 1.27 -25.77
C ALA A 388 -38.31 2.80 -25.88
N ASP A 389 -39.19 3.42 -25.09
CA ASP A 389 -39.42 4.87 -25.08
C ASP A 389 -38.18 5.66 -24.62
N LEU A 390 -37.50 5.19 -23.58
CA LEU A 390 -36.23 5.75 -23.12
C LEU A 390 -35.13 5.55 -24.16
N TYR A 391 -35.04 4.37 -24.78
CA TYR A 391 -34.05 4.07 -25.82
C TYR A 391 -34.10 5.09 -26.96
N TYR A 392 -35.29 5.34 -27.53
CA TYR A 392 -35.44 6.32 -28.60
C TYR A 392 -35.13 7.76 -28.17
N ARG A 393 -35.29 8.09 -26.87
CA ARG A 393 -34.99 9.44 -26.35
C ARG A 393 -33.50 9.68 -26.11
N ILE A 394 -32.74 8.64 -25.75
CA ILE A 394 -31.29 8.74 -25.55
C ILE A 394 -30.49 8.45 -26.82
N ASN A 395 -31.00 7.60 -27.71
CA ASN A 395 -30.35 7.24 -28.98
C ASN A 395 -30.60 8.27 -30.10
N VAL A 396 -30.68 9.56 -29.74
CA VAL A 396 -30.88 10.65 -30.72
C VAL A 396 -29.59 10.91 -31.49
N TYR A 397 -28.44 10.77 -30.82
CA TYR A 397 -27.13 10.96 -31.42
C TYR A 397 -26.14 9.89 -30.91
N PRO A 398 -26.09 8.71 -31.55
CA PRO A 398 -25.14 7.66 -31.20
C PRO A 398 -23.72 8.00 -31.67
N VAL A 399 -22.75 7.80 -30.80
CA VAL A 399 -21.31 7.88 -31.11
C VAL A 399 -20.66 6.58 -30.69
N LEU A 400 -20.24 5.80 -31.69
CA LEU A 400 -19.49 4.57 -31.47
C LEU A 400 -18.02 4.90 -31.23
N ILE A 401 -17.50 4.55 -30.06
CA ILE A 401 -16.10 4.71 -29.71
C ILE A 401 -15.35 3.43 -30.10
N PRO A 402 -14.39 3.52 -31.04
CA PRO A 402 -13.72 2.34 -31.57
C PRO A 402 -12.83 1.68 -30.48
N PRO A 403 -12.79 0.33 -30.42
CA PRO A 403 -11.86 -0.38 -29.56
C PRO A 403 -10.42 -0.17 -30.04
N LEU A 404 -9.46 -0.36 -29.13
CA LEU A 404 -8.04 -0.04 -29.37
C LEU A 404 -7.44 -0.82 -30.55
N ARG A 405 -7.92 -2.04 -30.80
CA ARG A 405 -7.53 -2.88 -31.94
C ARG A 405 -7.90 -2.30 -33.32
N ASP A 406 -8.90 -1.42 -33.38
CA ASP A 406 -9.35 -0.75 -34.61
C ASP A 406 -8.68 0.63 -34.77
N ARG A 407 -7.86 1.05 -33.79
CA ARG A 407 -7.10 2.32 -33.78
C ARG A 407 -5.64 2.11 -33.37
N GLN A 408 -4.97 1.14 -33.99
CA GLN A 408 -3.61 0.75 -33.63
C GLN A 408 -2.57 1.87 -33.76
N ASP A 409 -2.78 2.82 -34.69
CA ASP A 409 -1.92 3.98 -34.89
C ASP A 409 -1.87 4.93 -33.69
N ASP A 410 -2.87 4.85 -32.80
CA ASP A 410 -2.99 5.64 -31.57
C ASP A 410 -2.22 5.01 -30.40
N ILE A 411 -1.91 3.71 -30.45
CA ILE A 411 -1.33 2.98 -29.32
C ILE A 411 0.02 3.57 -28.91
N ALA A 412 0.89 3.88 -29.87
CA ALA A 412 2.20 4.46 -29.57
C ALA A 412 2.06 5.83 -28.89
N LEU A 413 1.20 6.69 -29.45
CA LEU A 413 0.95 8.04 -28.93
C LEU A 413 0.34 8.00 -27.52
N LEU A 414 -0.60 7.07 -27.28
CA LEU A 414 -1.19 6.84 -25.96
C LEU A 414 -0.16 6.30 -24.97
N ALA A 415 0.67 5.35 -25.38
CA ALA A 415 1.72 4.77 -24.53
C ALA A 415 2.73 5.84 -24.11
N ASP A 416 3.19 6.68 -25.03
CA ASP A 416 4.15 7.75 -24.75
C ASP A 416 3.59 8.76 -23.73
N ALA A 417 2.36 9.23 -23.96
CA ALA A 417 1.69 10.14 -23.03
C ALA A 417 1.48 9.50 -21.63
N MET A 418 1.16 8.21 -21.58
CA MET A 418 1.02 7.48 -20.32
C MET A 418 2.36 7.30 -19.61
N LEU A 419 3.43 7.00 -20.33
CA LEU A 419 4.79 6.86 -19.78
C LEU A 419 5.24 8.14 -19.11
N GLU A 420 5.10 9.28 -19.77
CA GLU A 420 5.45 10.59 -19.21
C GLU A 420 4.64 10.89 -17.95
N ARG A 421 3.31 10.71 -18.02
CA ARG A 421 2.40 10.95 -16.91
C ARG A 421 2.71 10.07 -15.70
N PHE A 422 2.90 8.76 -15.90
CA PHE A 422 3.18 7.82 -14.81
C PHE A 422 4.60 7.96 -14.26
N ALA A 423 5.57 8.32 -15.09
CA ALA A 423 6.92 8.61 -14.62
C ALA A 423 6.93 9.83 -13.69
N SER A 424 6.22 10.91 -14.08
CA SER A 424 6.02 12.07 -13.21
C SER A 424 5.33 11.68 -11.90
N LEU A 425 4.25 10.90 -11.96
CA LEU A 425 3.49 10.46 -10.78
C LEU A 425 4.34 9.63 -9.81
N HIS A 426 5.24 8.79 -10.31
CA HIS A 426 6.10 7.96 -9.47
C HIS A 426 7.45 8.61 -9.12
N GLY A 427 7.68 9.87 -9.49
CA GLY A 427 8.95 10.56 -9.26
C GLY A 427 10.15 9.88 -9.94
N LYS A 428 9.92 9.25 -11.10
CA LYS A 428 10.93 8.54 -11.88
C LYS A 428 11.16 9.23 -13.24
N PRO A 429 12.34 9.06 -13.87
CA PRO A 429 12.51 9.45 -15.27
C PRO A 429 11.63 8.56 -16.16
N ALA A 430 11.07 9.15 -17.22
CA ALA A 430 10.24 8.40 -18.19
C ALA A 430 11.07 7.31 -18.88
N PRO A 431 10.70 6.03 -18.75
CA PRO A 431 11.43 4.96 -19.42
C PRO A 431 11.10 4.95 -20.91
N THR A 432 12.11 4.67 -21.73
CA THR A 432 11.93 4.48 -23.17
C THR A 432 11.52 3.04 -23.46
N LEU A 433 10.55 2.82 -24.36
CA LEU A 433 10.20 1.49 -24.86
C LEU A 433 11.15 1.11 -26.01
N THR A 434 11.44 -0.19 -26.17
CA THR A 434 12.12 -0.70 -27.37
C THR A 434 11.19 -0.70 -28.57
N ASP A 435 11.74 -0.69 -29.79
CA ASP A 435 10.92 -0.83 -31.01
C ASP A 435 10.10 -2.13 -31.00
N TYR A 436 10.68 -3.21 -30.49
CA TYR A 436 10.00 -4.49 -30.32
C TYR A 436 8.85 -4.42 -29.31
N ALA A 437 8.98 -3.61 -28.25
CA ALA A 437 7.89 -3.34 -27.32
C ALA A 437 6.73 -2.58 -28.00
N TYR A 438 7.02 -1.58 -28.84
CA TYR A 438 5.97 -0.89 -29.61
C TYR A 438 5.25 -1.82 -30.58
N ASP A 439 5.97 -2.68 -31.28
CA ASP A 439 5.35 -3.65 -32.20
C ASP A 439 4.52 -4.69 -31.44
N ALA A 440 4.99 -5.14 -30.27
CA ALA A 440 4.20 -6.00 -29.39
C ALA A 440 2.91 -5.32 -28.89
N LEU A 441 2.97 -4.04 -28.53
CA LEU A 441 1.79 -3.26 -28.16
C LEU A 441 0.79 -3.15 -29.31
N ARG A 442 1.25 -2.96 -30.56
CA ARG A 442 0.38 -2.92 -31.76
C ARG A 442 -0.26 -4.27 -32.07
N GLY A 443 0.50 -5.36 -31.94
CA GLY A 443 0.04 -6.72 -32.24
C GLY A 443 -0.91 -7.34 -31.21
N TYR A 444 -1.08 -6.70 -30.04
CA TYR A 444 -1.96 -7.18 -29.00
C TYR A 444 -3.43 -6.81 -29.26
N ARG A 445 -4.36 -7.71 -28.89
CA ARG A 445 -5.80 -7.53 -29.17
C ARG A 445 -6.52 -6.51 -28.28
N TRP A 446 -5.94 -6.20 -27.12
CA TRP A 446 -6.48 -5.24 -26.13
C TRP A 446 -7.93 -5.51 -25.70
N PRO A 447 -8.25 -6.67 -25.12
CA PRO A 447 -9.60 -6.95 -24.59
C PRO A 447 -10.07 -5.95 -23.53
N GLY A 448 -9.16 -5.34 -22.77
CA GLY A 448 -9.46 -4.27 -21.81
C GLY A 448 -9.17 -2.86 -22.34
N ASN A 449 -8.92 -2.71 -23.65
CA ASN A 449 -8.74 -1.44 -24.35
C ASN A 449 -7.74 -0.51 -23.66
N VAL A 450 -8.06 0.79 -23.52
CA VAL A 450 -7.17 1.81 -22.97
C VAL A 450 -6.89 1.58 -21.48
N ARG A 451 -7.87 1.04 -20.74
CA ARG A 451 -7.70 0.73 -19.31
C ARG A 451 -6.64 -0.36 -19.09
N GLU A 452 -6.61 -1.37 -19.95
CA GLU A 452 -5.57 -2.41 -19.91
C GLU A 452 -4.21 -1.85 -20.32
N LEU A 453 -4.15 -1.03 -21.37
CA LEU A 453 -2.92 -0.35 -21.78
C LEU A 453 -2.37 0.51 -20.64
N GLU A 454 -3.22 1.29 -19.97
CA GLU A 454 -2.87 2.16 -18.86
C GLU A 454 -2.23 1.36 -17.71
N ASN A 455 -2.87 0.28 -17.26
CA ASN A 455 -2.33 -0.61 -16.22
C ASN A 455 -0.99 -1.25 -16.63
N LEU A 456 -0.87 -1.65 -17.89
CA LEU A 456 0.33 -2.29 -18.42
C LEU A 456 1.52 -1.31 -18.46
N ILE A 457 1.28 -0.07 -18.91
CA ILE A 457 2.30 0.99 -18.95
C ILE A 457 2.68 1.45 -17.55
N GLU A 458 1.72 1.63 -16.64
CA GLU A 458 2.01 1.99 -15.24
C GLU A 458 2.92 0.95 -14.58
N ARG A 459 2.57 -0.34 -14.72
CA ARG A 459 3.41 -1.44 -14.22
C ARG A 459 4.81 -1.40 -14.83
N ALA A 460 4.92 -1.09 -16.11
CA ALA A 460 6.21 -0.95 -16.78
C ALA A 460 7.07 0.16 -16.15
N VAL A 461 6.49 1.32 -15.85
CA VAL A 461 7.17 2.43 -15.15
C VAL A 461 7.60 2.02 -13.74
N ILE A 462 6.76 1.32 -13.00
CA ILE A 462 7.08 0.84 -11.64
C ILE A 462 8.26 -0.15 -11.67
N LEU A 463 8.26 -1.09 -12.62
CA LEU A 463 9.31 -2.12 -12.76
C LEU A 463 10.57 -1.64 -13.50
N SER A 464 10.48 -0.48 -14.16
CA SER A 464 11.59 0.07 -14.92
C SER A 464 12.83 0.33 -14.05
N ARG A 465 14.00 0.07 -14.64
CA ARG A 465 15.30 0.34 -14.03
C ARG A 465 15.93 1.57 -14.71
N PRO A 466 16.69 2.39 -13.97
CA PRO A 466 17.41 3.52 -14.59
C PRO A 466 18.29 3.04 -15.76
N ASN A 467 18.27 3.78 -16.86
CA ASN A 467 19.10 3.56 -18.06
C ASN A 467 18.90 2.20 -18.77
N ARG A 468 17.78 1.52 -18.58
CA ARG A 468 17.41 0.33 -19.37
C ARG A 468 16.06 0.54 -20.07
N PRO A 469 16.00 0.51 -21.41
CA PRO A 469 14.74 0.50 -22.14
C PRO A 469 13.85 -0.67 -21.72
N VAL A 470 12.55 -0.42 -21.64
CA VAL A 470 11.54 -1.45 -21.35
C VAL A 470 11.28 -2.24 -22.62
N ASP A 471 11.45 -3.56 -22.54
CA ASP A 471 11.31 -4.46 -23.67
C ASP A 471 9.96 -5.20 -23.63
N ALA A 472 9.56 -5.84 -24.73
CA ALA A 472 8.24 -6.49 -24.85
C ALA A 472 7.99 -7.55 -23.76
N LYS A 473 9.05 -8.28 -23.37
CA LYS A 473 9.01 -9.26 -22.27
C LYS A 473 8.74 -8.64 -20.89
N ASP A 474 9.13 -7.38 -20.70
CA ASP A 474 8.91 -6.66 -19.45
C ASP A 474 7.45 -6.16 -19.38
N LEU A 475 6.85 -5.84 -20.54
CA LEU A 475 5.43 -5.45 -20.67
C LEU A 475 4.47 -6.63 -20.54
N PHE A 476 4.81 -7.78 -21.14
CA PHE A 476 3.94 -8.95 -21.28
C PHE A 476 4.51 -10.21 -20.59
N PRO A 477 4.68 -10.21 -19.25
CA PRO A 477 5.17 -11.38 -18.54
C PRO A 477 4.16 -12.53 -18.63
N GLY A 478 4.56 -13.65 -19.23
CA GLY A 478 3.75 -14.87 -19.33
C GLY A 478 2.72 -14.88 -20.47
N VAL A 479 2.60 -13.82 -21.27
CA VAL A 479 1.84 -13.85 -22.53
C VAL A 479 2.80 -14.28 -23.64
N GLY A 480 2.46 -15.35 -24.36
CA GLY A 480 3.16 -15.70 -25.59
C GLY A 480 2.95 -14.62 -26.63
N LEU A 481 3.89 -13.69 -26.75
CA LEU A 481 3.94 -12.79 -27.89
C LEU A 481 3.99 -13.65 -29.16
N PRO A 482 3.34 -13.23 -30.27
CA PRO A 482 3.40 -13.97 -31.52
C PRO A 482 4.86 -14.26 -31.85
N GLY A 483 5.24 -15.54 -31.87
CA GLY A 483 6.61 -15.95 -32.11
C GLY A 483 7.01 -15.43 -33.48
N GLY A 484 7.92 -14.46 -33.52
CA GLY A 484 8.53 -14.02 -34.76
C GLY A 484 9.24 -15.20 -35.45
N SER A 485 9.61 -15.03 -36.71
CA SER A 485 10.51 -16.00 -37.31
C SER A 485 11.94 -15.77 -36.83
N THR A 486 12.66 -16.83 -36.48
CA THR A 486 14.09 -16.80 -36.17
C THR A 486 14.90 -17.35 -37.34
N VAL A 487 16.16 -16.93 -37.45
CA VAL A 487 17.07 -17.41 -38.49
C VAL A 487 17.99 -18.45 -37.86
N ASP A 488 18.02 -19.65 -38.43
CA ASP A 488 18.94 -20.68 -37.97
C ASP A 488 20.39 -20.44 -38.44
N ARG A 489 21.32 -21.27 -37.97
CA ARG A 489 22.74 -21.17 -38.36
C ARG A 489 22.99 -21.37 -39.87
N ALA A 490 22.01 -21.88 -40.61
CA ALA A 490 22.07 -22.05 -42.05
C ALA A 490 21.43 -20.86 -42.81
N GLY A 491 21.02 -19.81 -42.11
CA GLY A 491 20.37 -18.64 -42.71
C GLY A 491 18.90 -18.88 -43.08
N GLN A 492 18.28 -19.98 -42.62
CA GLN A 492 16.89 -20.30 -42.94
C GLN A 492 15.93 -19.71 -41.90
N ILE A 493 14.83 -19.14 -42.38
CA ILE A 493 13.75 -18.59 -41.57
C ILE A 493 12.92 -19.76 -41.02
N LYS A 494 12.91 -19.95 -39.70
CA LYS A 494 12.06 -20.91 -38.99
C LYS A 494 11.14 -20.17 -38.00
N PRO A 495 9.91 -20.64 -37.74
CA PRO A 495 9.09 -20.09 -36.67
C PRO A 495 9.84 -20.18 -35.32
N ALA A 496 9.88 -19.11 -34.53
CA ALA A 496 10.44 -19.18 -33.17
C ALA A 496 9.60 -20.18 -32.37
N ALA A 497 10.19 -21.33 -32.07
CA ALA A 497 9.47 -22.48 -31.53
C ALA A 497 8.83 -22.14 -30.17
N THR A 498 7.50 -22.21 -30.11
CA THR A 498 6.82 -22.84 -28.96
C THR A 498 7.39 -24.26 -28.86
N LEU A 499 7.82 -24.71 -27.69
CA LEU A 499 8.31 -26.08 -27.48
C LEU A 499 7.30 -27.10 -28.02
N SER A 500 7.48 -27.57 -29.25
CA SER A 500 6.72 -28.68 -29.82
C SER A 500 7.40 -29.96 -29.39
N ILE A 501 7.16 -30.38 -28.15
CA ILE A 501 7.40 -31.76 -27.78
C ILE A 501 6.41 -32.59 -28.60
N ASP A 502 6.92 -33.44 -29.51
CA ASP A 502 6.08 -34.38 -30.24
C ASP A 502 5.65 -35.51 -29.29
N CYS A 503 4.56 -35.24 -28.58
CA CYS A 503 4.01 -36.15 -27.59
C CYS A 503 3.61 -37.52 -28.20
N GLY A 504 3.32 -37.60 -29.51
CA GLY A 504 2.96 -38.86 -30.18
C GLY A 504 4.14 -39.83 -30.22
N THR A 505 5.29 -39.35 -30.70
CA THR A 505 6.52 -40.15 -30.77
C THR A 505 7.03 -40.58 -29.39
N ILE A 506 6.85 -39.74 -28.37
CA ILE A 506 7.19 -40.09 -26.98
C ILE A 506 6.22 -41.14 -26.42
N LEU A 507 4.92 -41.06 -26.72
CA LEU A 507 3.94 -42.05 -26.27
C LEU A 507 4.22 -43.44 -26.87
N ASP A 508 4.55 -43.49 -28.17
CA ASP A 508 4.87 -44.73 -28.87
C ASP A 508 6.13 -45.40 -28.30
N GLN A 509 7.15 -44.61 -27.95
CA GLN A 509 8.36 -45.10 -27.28
C GLN A 509 8.09 -45.59 -25.85
N LEU A 510 7.19 -44.92 -25.12
CA LEU A 510 6.78 -45.33 -23.77
C LEU A 510 5.97 -46.63 -23.77
N GLN A 511 5.21 -46.91 -24.83
CA GLN A 511 4.47 -48.17 -25.02
C GLN A 511 5.38 -49.33 -25.44
N GLY A 512 6.51 -49.05 -26.11
CA GLY A 512 7.46 -50.05 -26.59
C GLY A 512 8.41 -50.68 -25.55
N GLY A 513 8.46 -50.16 -24.32
CA GLY A 513 9.18 -50.81 -23.22
C GLY A 513 9.68 -49.86 -22.13
N GLY A 514 9.18 -50.05 -20.91
CA GLY A 514 9.72 -49.46 -19.67
C GLY A 514 8.91 -48.33 -19.04
N GLY A 515 7.88 -47.81 -19.72
CA GLY A 515 7.05 -46.72 -19.22
C GLY A 515 7.86 -45.45 -18.91
N LEU A 516 7.28 -44.53 -18.14
CA LEU A 516 7.92 -43.24 -17.80
C LEU A 516 9.26 -43.43 -17.09
N ASP A 517 9.38 -44.45 -16.25
CA ASP A 517 10.62 -44.79 -15.54
C ASP A 517 11.74 -45.28 -16.48
N GLY A 518 11.39 -45.93 -17.59
CA GLY A 518 12.33 -46.37 -18.61
C GLY A 518 12.86 -45.20 -19.44
N LEU A 519 11.98 -44.28 -19.82
CA LEU A 519 12.36 -43.05 -20.52
C LEU A 519 13.23 -42.14 -19.62
N GLU A 520 12.85 -41.98 -18.35
CA GLU A 520 13.66 -41.23 -17.39
C GLU A 520 15.07 -41.82 -17.28
N ARG A 521 15.19 -43.16 -17.18
CA ARG A 521 16.51 -43.81 -17.14
C ARG A 521 17.32 -43.60 -18.41
N ALA A 522 16.72 -43.77 -19.58
CA ALA A 522 17.42 -43.53 -20.86
C ALA A 522 17.97 -42.10 -20.93
N LEU A 523 17.19 -41.11 -20.47
CA LEU A 523 17.62 -39.71 -20.41
C LEU A 523 18.72 -39.46 -19.38
N LEU A 524 18.65 -40.11 -18.21
CA LEU A 524 19.71 -40.04 -17.19
C LEU A 524 21.03 -40.61 -17.71
N HIS A 525 21.00 -41.77 -18.37
CA HIS A 525 22.19 -42.42 -18.93
C HIS A 525 22.77 -41.62 -20.11
N GLU A 526 21.94 -41.18 -21.06
CA GLU A 526 22.36 -40.35 -22.19
C GLU A 526 23.04 -39.04 -21.71
N ALA A 527 22.51 -38.42 -20.64
CA ALA A 527 23.12 -37.22 -20.07
C ALA A 527 24.48 -37.49 -19.41
N VAL A 528 24.67 -38.66 -18.80
CA VAL A 528 25.95 -39.10 -18.23
C VAL A 528 26.96 -39.41 -19.33
N ASP A 529 26.53 -40.07 -20.40
CA ASP A 529 27.36 -40.42 -21.54
C ASP A 529 27.85 -39.17 -22.29
N ARG A 530 26.95 -38.21 -22.57
CA ARG A 530 27.33 -36.91 -23.17
C ARG A 530 28.24 -36.07 -22.28
N ALA A 531 28.18 -36.30 -20.98
CA ALA A 531 29.05 -35.66 -20.01
C ALA A 531 30.37 -36.44 -19.78
N ASN A 532 30.64 -37.48 -20.57
CA ASN A 532 31.78 -38.39 -20.42
C ASN A 532 31.96 -38.89 -18.98
N GLY A 533 30.86 -39.27 -18.32
CA GLY A 533 30.88 -39.78 -16.94
C GLY A 533 30.93 -38.70 -15.85
N ASN A 534 30.96 -37.41 -16.19
CA ASN A 534 30.93 -36.33 -15.19
C ASN A 534 29.51 -36.07 -14.68
N LEU A 535 29.19 -36.65 -13.53
CA LEU A 535 27.88 -36.53 -12.88
C LEU A 535 27.44 -35.08 -12.59
N SER A 536 28.38 -34.15 -12.35
CA SER A 536 28.04 -32.74 -12.09
C SER A 536 27.75 -31.96 -13.37
N ALA A 537 28.30 -32.38 -14.50
CA ALA A 537 27.97 -31.85 -15.81
C ALA A 537 26.67 -32.45 -16.34
N ALA A 538 26.48 -33.77 -16.17
CA ALA A 538 25.24 -34.47 -16.51
C ALA A 538 24.02 -33.92 -15.76
N ALA A 539 24.16 -33.68 -14.45
CA ALA A 539 23.09 -33.09 -13.65
C ALA A 539 22.71 -31.68 -14.12
N ARG A 540 23.69 -30.87 -14.55
CA ARG A 540 23.43 -29.55 -15.13
C ARG A 540 22.69 -29.62 -16.46
N LEU A 541 23.00 -30.60 -17.33
CA LEU A 541 22.28 -30.80 -18.59
C LEU A 541 20.79 -31.11 -18.38
N LEU A 542 20.46 -31.75 -17.26
CA LEU A 542 19.10 -32.18 -16.91
C LEU A 542 18.41 -31.25 -15.89
N GLY A 543 19.04 -30.15 -15.47
CA GLY A 543 18.49 -29.23 -14.47
C GLY A 543 18.37 -29.83 -13.06
N LEU A 544 19.12 -30.89 -12.75
CA LEU A 544 19.14 -31.55 -11.45
C LEU A 544 20.39 -31.15 -10.65
N THR A 545 20.34 -31.33 -9.34
CA THR A 545 21.55 -31.32 -8.50
C THR A 545 22.32 -32.64 -8.64
N ARG A 546 23.64 -32.62 -8.40
CA ARG A 546 24.48 -33.83 -8.44
C ARG A 546 23.95 -34.94 -7.52
N ALA A 547 23.47 -34.58 -6.33
CA ALA A 547 22.91 -35.52 -5.36
C ALA A 547 21.62 -36.17 -5.87
N GLN A 548 20.72 -35.40 -6.50
CA GLN A 548 19.48 -35.92 -7.08
C GLN A 548 19.75 -36.86 -8.26
N LEU A 549 20.69 -36.50 -9.14
CA LEU A 549 21.08 -37.38 -10.26
C LEU A 549 21.67 -38.69 -9.74
N SER A 550 22.59 -38.63 -8.76
CA SER A 550 23.18 -39.82 -8.13
C SER A 550 22.14 -40.70 -7.45
N TYR A 551 21.18 -40.10 -6.75
CA TYR A 551 20.10 -40.83 -6.09
C TYR A 551 19.18 -41.54 -7.11
N ARG A 552 18.82 -40.87 -8.21
CA ARG A 552 17.95 -41.44 -9.25
C ARG A 552 18.64 -42.52 -10.08
N LEU A 553 19.95 -42.42 -10.29
CA LEU A 553 20.77 -43.48 -10.90
C LEU A 553 20.89 -44.72 -9.98
N ASN A 554 21.01 -44.50 -8.66
CA ASN A 554 21.24 -45.58 -7.70
C ASN A 554 19.95 -46.25 -7.19
N ARG A 555 18.75 -45.72 -7.49
CA ARG A 555 17.45 -46.22 -7.00
C ARG A 555 17.12 -47.68 -7.39
N LYS A 556 18.01 -48.37 -8.11
CA LYS A 556 17.84 -49.78 -8.52
C LYS A 556 18.99 -50.73 -8.20
N GLN A 557 20.08 -50.31 -7.54
CA GLN A 557 20.97 -51.32 -6.93
C GLN A 557 20.24 -52.06 -5.79
N ASP A 558 19.33 -51.38 -5.09
CA ASP A 558 18.56 -51.95 -3.98
C ASP A 558 17.28 -52.72 -4.40
N GLN A 559 16.97 -52.84 -5.71
CA GLN A 559 15.78 -53.55 -6.22
C GLN A 559 16.11 -54.78 -7.08
N GLU A 560 17.39 -55.12 -7.25
CA GLU A 560 17.84 -56.39 -7.87
C GLU A 560 18.45 -57.37 -6.84
N GLU A 561 18.59 -56.96 -5.57
CA GLU A 561 19.02 -57.83 -4.44
C GLU A 561 17.87 -58.26 -3.50
N THR A 562 16.61 -58.06 -3.88
CA THR A 562 15.42 -58.64 -3.21
C THR A 562 14.46 -59.20 -4.24
#